data_AF-A0A0U3KGE0-F1
#
_entry.id   AF-A0A0U3KGE0-F1
#
_cell.length_a   1.000
_cell.length_b   1.000
_cell.length_c   1.000
_cell.angle_alpha   90.00
_cell.angle_beta   90.00
_cell.angle_gamma   90.00
#
_symmetry.space_group_name_H-M   'P 1'
#
loop_
_entity.id
_entity.type
_entity.pdbx_description
1 polymer ?
#
loop_
_entity_poly.entity_id
_entity_poly.type
_entity_poly.pdbx_seq_one_letter_code
_entity_poly.pdbx_strand_id
1 'polypeptide(L)'
;MLDAPRADLAGERAYLLFIGEAADVGVWGARPPRPGWPADLPQASLTWPADHAWCIASDVDPSWFTVGGSPGLVEAVLAHPDLCAEPATYGSPPPA
;
A
#
# COMPACT_ATOMS: atom_id res chain seq x y z
N MET A 1 -14.80 15.37 7.23
CA MET A 1 -13.93 14.83 6.17
C MET A 1 -12.55 14.67 6.79
N LEU A 2 -11.88 13.53 6.64
CA LEU A 2 -10.53 13.34 7.18
C LEU A 2 -9.53 14.16 6.34
N ASP A 3 -8.66 14.91 7.02
CA ASP A 3 -7.62 15.73 6.40
C ASP A 3 -6.30 14.93 6.36
N ALA A 4 -6.01 14.32 5.21
CA ALA A 4 -4.84 13.47 5.01
C ALA A 4 -4.42 13.48 3.53
N PRO A 5 -3.14 13.21 3.22
CA PRO A 5 -2.69 13.05 1.83
C PRO A 5 -3.53 12.02 1.09
N ARG A 6 -3.97 12.36 -0.12
CA ARG A 6 -4.81 11.49 -0.96
C ARG A 6 -3.98 10.88 -2.08
N ALA A 7 -4.00 9.56 -2.18
CA ALA A 7 -3.52 8.82 -3.34
C ALA A 7 -4.72 8.47 -4.22
N ASP A 8 -4.77 9.03 -5.42
CA ASP A 8 -5.77 8.67 -6.44
C ASP A 8 -5.17 7.58 -7.35
N LEU A 9 -5.97 6.60 -7.76
CA LEU A 9 -5.60 5.55 -8.69
C LEU A 9 -6.41 5.74 -9.97
N ALA A 10 -6.02 6.71 -10.78
CA ALA A 10 -6.61 7.03 -12.08
C ALA A 10 -8.15 7.19 -12.07
N GLY A 11 -8.72 7.71 -10.99
CA GLY A 11 -10.16 7.90 -10.81
C GLY A 11 -10.96 6.63 -10.48
N GLU A 12 -10.35 5.45 -10.55
CA GLU A 12 -11.00 4.17 -10.20
C GLU A 12 -11.14 4.03 -8.68
N ARG A 13 -10.10 4.44 -7.94
CA ARG A 13 -10.08 4.41 -6.47
C ARG A 13 -9.31 5.59 -5.90
N ALA A 14 -9.64 5.96 -4.67
CA ALA A 14 -8.87 6.93 -3.91
C ALA A 14 -8.68 6.47 -2.47
N TYR A 15 -7.46 6.64 -1.99
CA TYR A 15 -7.02 6.28 -0.65
C TYR A 15 -6.55 7.52 0.10
N LEU A 16 -6.76 7.53 1.41
CA LEU A 16 -6.11 8.48 2.31
C LEU A 16 -4.92 7.76 2.96
N LEU A 17 -3.76 8.41 2.95
CA LEU A 17 -2.55 7.88 3.57
C LEU A 17 -2.43 8.41 5.00
N PHE A 18 -2.23 7.51 5.94
CA PHE A 18 -2.03 7.82 7.35
C PHE A 18 -0.71 7.22 7.82
N ILE A 19 -0.02 7.92 8.72
CA ILE A 19 1.19 7.45 9.42
C ILE A 19 0.93 7.65 10.91
N GLY A 20 1.22 6.63 11.71
CA GLY A 20 0.99 6.63 13.15
C GLY A 20 1.45 5.32 13.78
N GLU A 21 1.15 5.15 15.07
CA GLU A 21 1.43 3.92 15.79
C GLU A 21 0.43 2.81 15.42
N ALA A 22 0.77 1.55 15.69
CA ALA A 22 -0.16 0.42 15.45
C ALA A 22 -1.50 0.59 16.17
N ALA A 23 -1.48 1.21 17.36
CA ALA A 23 -2.66 1.50 18.16
C ALA A 23 -3.59 2.53 17.52
N ASP A 24 -3.11 3.30 16.54
CA ASP A 24 -3.90 4.31 15.83
C ASP A 24 -4.73 3.72 14.68
N VAL A 25 -4.54 2.44 14.33
CA VAL A 25 -5.33 1.80 13.28
C VAL A 25 -6.75 1.53 13.78
N GLY A 26 -7.73 1.86 12.93
CA GLY A 26 -9.16 1.72 13.24
C GLY A 26 -9.78 2.94 13.92
N VAL A 27 -8.97 3.84 14.50
CA VAL A 27 -9.46 5.07 15.14
C VAL A 27 -9.48 6.29 14.22
N TRP A 28 -9.01 6.16 12.97
CA TRP A 28 -9.07 7.21 11.94
C TRP A 28 -10.45 7.39 11.30
N GLY A 29 -11.53 6.90 11.91
CA GLY A 29 -12.89 7.02 11.36
C GLY A 29 -13.09 6.25 10.05
N ALA A 30 -12.21 5.28 9.75
CA ALA A 30 -12.38 4.38 8.62
C ALA A 30 -13.59 3.49 8.85
N ARG A 31 -14.42 3.32 7.81
CA ARG A 31 -15.56 2.41 7.87
C ARG A 31 -15.02 0.97 7.93
N PRO A 32 -15.62 0.08 8.76
CA PRO A 32 -15.19 -1.32 8.79
C PRO A 32 -15.34 -1.97 7.41
N PRO A 33 -14.50 -2.98 7.08
CA PRO A 33 -14.53 -3.65 5.77
C PRO A 33 -15.93 -4.19 5.44
N ARG A 34 -16.67 -4.64 6.46
CA ARG A 34 -18.03 -5.17 6.35
C ARG A 34 -18.88 -4.76 7.57
N PRO A 35 -20.22 -4.65 7.43
CA PRO A 35 -21.10 -4.43 8.57
C PRO A 35 -20.92 -5.53 9.64
N GLY A 36 -20.74 -5.12 10.90
CA GLY A 36 -20.56 -6.04 12.02
C GLY A 36 -19.15 -6.64 12.18
N TRP A 37 -18.20 -6.28 11.30
CA TRP A 37 -16.79 -6.61 11.51
C TRP A 37 -16.11 -5.56 12.39
N PRO A 38 -15.22 -5.96 13.33
CA PRO A 38 -14.37 -5.02 14.04
C PRO A 38 -13.51 -4.23 13.05
N ALA A 39 -13.22 -2.97 13.40
CA ALA A 39 -12.27 -2.13 12.68
C ALA A 39 -10.89 -2.24 13.34
N ASP A 40 -10.47 -3.46 13.64
CA ASP A 40 -9.17 -3.78 14.23
C ASP A 40 -8.04 -3.67 13.19
N LEU A 41 -6.79 -3.65 13.67
CA LEU A 41 -5.59 -3.65 12.84
C LEU A 41 -5.61 -4.91 11.95
N PRO A 42 -5.76 -4.78 10.62
CA PRO A 42 -5.70 -5.93 9.73
C PRO A 42 -4.26 -6.45 9.68
N GLN A 43 -4.06 -7.68 9.18
CA GLN A 43 -2.72 -8.21 8.99
C GLN A 43 -1.90 -7.31 8.08
N ALA A 44 -0.62 -7.11 8.42
CA ALA A 44 0.32 -6.38 7.58
C ALA A 44 0.39 -7.01 6.19
N SER A 45 0.19 -6.19 5.16
CA SER A 45 0.29 -6.60 3.76
C SER A 45 1.74 -6.79 3.33
N LEU A 46 2.62 -5.94 3.86
CA LEU A 46 4.06 -6.00 3.67
C LEU A 46 4.74 -5.92 5.03
N THR A 47 5.76 -6.74 5.22
CA THR A 47 6.60 -6.74 6.44
C THR A 47 8.06 -6.72 6.03
N TRP A 48 8.85 -5.89 6.69
CA TRP A 48 10.30 -5.82 6.52
C TRP A 48 10.97 -6.30 7.81
N PRO A 49 11.47 -7.55 7.84
CA PRO A 49 12.04 -8.12 9.05
C PRO A 49 13.34 -7.44 9.52
N ALA A 50 14.05 -6.76 8.62
CA ALA A 50 15.35 -6.17 8.93
C ALA A 50 15.25 -4.96 9.88
N ASP A 51 14.20 -4.17 9.75
CA ASP A 51 13.96 -2.94 10.53
C ASP A 51 12.63 -2.97 11.31
N HIS A 52 11.94 -4.12 11.28
CA HIS A 52 10.63 -4.32 11.90
C HIS A 52 9.54 -3.35 11.39
N ALA A 53 9.70 -2.83 10.17
CA ALA A 53 8.69 -2.01 9.53
C ALA A 53 7.57 -2.87 8.92
N TRP A 54 6.38 -2.28 8.79
CA TRP A 54 5.21 -2.92 8.19
C TRP A 54 4.35 -1.90 7.46
N CYS A 55 3.64 -2.36 6.42
CA CYS A 55 2.68 -1.56 5.67
C CYS A 55 1.37 -2.36 5.54
N ILE A 56 0.26 -1.68 5.80
CA ILE A 56 -1.10 -2.20 5.61
C ILE A 56 -1.69 -1.48 4.40
N ALA A 57 -2.08 -2.26 3.41
CA ALA A 57 -2.81 -1.79 2.25
C ALA A 57 -4.15 -2.53 2.15
N SER A 58 -5.18 -1.81 1.70
CA SER A 58 -6.47 -2.39 1.31
C SER A 58 -6.38 -2.88 -0.13
N ASP A 59 -7.10 -3.97 -0.46
CA ASP A 59 -7.18 -4.53 -1.82
C ASP A 59 -5.82 -4.90 -2.45
N VAL A 60 -5.00 -5.63 -1.69
CA VAL A 60 -3.69 -6.11 -2.16
C VAL A 60 -3.85 -7.29 -3.11
N ASP A 61 -3.26 -7.19 -4.28
CA ASP A 61 -3.17 -8.31 -5.21
C ASP A 61 -2.15 -9.33 -4.65
N PRO A 62 -2.49 -10.64 -4.59
CA PRO A 62 -1.60 -11.65 -4.02
C PRO A 62 -0.37 -11.95 -4.88
N SER A 63 -0.37 -11.51 -6.15
CA SER A 63 0.64 -11.88 -7.15
C SER A 63 1.59 -10.74 -7.53
N TRP A 64 1.17 -9.48 -7.40
CA TRP A 64 2.00 -8.33 -7.72
C TRP A 64 1.67 -7.11 -6.86
N PHE A 65 2.63 -6.20 -6.74
CA PHE A 65 2.41 -4.86 -6.20
C PHE A 65 3.32 -3.87 -6.91
N THR A 66 2.93 -2.59 -6.93
CA THR A 66 3.72 -1.54 -7.56
C THR A 66 4.44 -0.72 -6.51
N VAL A 67 5.73 -0.43 -6.75
CA VAL A 67 6.53 0.46 -5.92
C VAL A 67 6.81 1.74 -6.70
N GLY A 68 6.39 2.87 -6.14
CA GLY A 68 6.79 4.20 -6.60
C GLY A 68 7.91 4.76 -5.71
N GLY A 69 8.77 5.59 -6.27
CA GLY A 69 9.84 6.23 -5.50
C GLY A 69 10.74 7.12 -6.34
N SER A 70 11.91 7.46 -5.79
CA SER A 70 12.94 8.17 -6.54
C SER A 70 13.48 7.30 -7.69
N PRO A 71 14.05 7.90 -8.75
CA PRO A 71 14.64 7.14 -9.86
C PRO A 71 15.66 6.10 -9.38
N GLY A 72 16.53 6.45 -8.42
CA GLY A 72 17.51 5.51 -7.88
C GLY A 72 16.90 4.33 -7.11
N LEU A 73 15.77 4.53 -6.42
CA LEU A 73 15.03 3.42 -5.79
C LEU A 73 14.45 2.50 -6.86
N VAL A 74 13.82 3.08 -7.89
CA VAL A 74 13.21 2.31 -8.99
C VAL A 74 14.28 1.50 -9.73
N GLU A 75 15.42 2.10 -10.06
CA GLU A 75 16.56 1.42 -10.68
C GLU A 75 17.10 0.29 -9.80
N ALA A 76 17.23 0.50 -8.49
CA ALA A 76 17.69 -0.53 -7.56
C ALA A 76 16.73 -1.72 -7.49
N VAL A 77 15.42 -1.49 -7.48
CA VAL A 77 14.40 -2.55 -7.51
C VAL A 77 14.47 -3.35 -8.82
N LEU A 78 14.55 -2.65 -9.96
CA LEU A 78 14.64 -3.29 -11.28
C LEU A 78 15.93 -4.10 -11.48
N ALA A 79 17.03 -3.68 -10.85
CA ALA A 79 18.32 -4.35 -10.95
C ALA A 79 18.52 -5.49 -9.93
N HIS A 80 17.61 -5.67 -8.97
CA HIS A 80 17.79 -6.66 -7.90
C HIS A 80 17.59 -8.08 -8.44
N PRO A 81 18.59 -8.98 -8.35
CA PRO A 81 18.55 -10.27 -9.03
C PRO A 81 17.47 -11.23 -8.50
N ASP A 82 17.06 -11.06 -7.25
CA ASP A 82 16.03 -11.90 -6.61
C ASP A 82 14.60 -11.39 -6.86
N LEU A 83 14.43 -10.25 -7.53
CA LEU A 83 13.11 -9.67 -7.80
C LEU A 83 12.71 -9.89 -9.27
N CYS A 84 11.49 -10.38 -9.48
CA CYS A 84 10.85 -10.35 -10.79
C CYS A 84 10.14 -8.99 -10.95
N ALA A 85 10.90 -7.95 -11.26
CA ALA A 85 10.42 -6.58 -11.36
C ALA A 85 10.43 -6.09 -12.82
N GLU A 86 9.42 -5.31 -13.18
CA GLU A 86 9.31 -4.66 -14.48
C GLU A 86 8.87 -3.19 -14.35
N PRO A 87 9.17 -2.32 -15.33
CA PRO A 87 8.69 -0.95 -15.30
C PRO A 87 7.16 -0.87 -15.37
N ALA A 88 6.56 -0.10 -14.48
CA ALA A 88 5.14 0.21 -14.49
C ALA A 88 4.92 1.71 -14.72
N THR A 89 3.90 2.06 -15.52
CA THR A 89 3.45 3.44 -15.69
C THR A 89 2.20 3.64 -14.86
N TYR A 90 2.19 4.68 -14.03
CA TYR A 90 1.03 5.04 -13.22
C TYR A 90 -0.24 5.17 -14.08
N GLY A 91 -1.34 4.57 -13.61
CA GLY A 91 -2.63 4.56 -14.32
C GLY A 91 -2.71 3.57 -15.49
N SER A 92 -1.63 2.84 -15.80
CA SER A 92 -1.69 1.71 -16.71
C SER A 92 -1.97 0.43 -15.92
N PRO A 93 -2.86 -0.46 -16.40
CA PRO A 93 -3.02 -1.77 -15.77
C PRO A 93 -1.71 -2.57 -15.88
N PRO A 94 -1.45 -3.49 -14.94
CA PRO A 94 -0.34 -4.42 -15.07
C PRO A 94 -0.49 -5.23 -16.37
N PRO A 95 0.63 -5.67 -16.99
CA PRO A 95 0.56 -6.60 -18.10
C PRO A 95 -0.11 -7.92 -17.67
N ALA A 96 -0.76 -8.58 -18.63
CA ALA A 96 -1.55 -9.79 -18.42
C ALA A 96 -0.69 -11.06 -18.32
#